data_AF-A0A5M3MAL6-F1
#
_entry.id   AF-A0A5M3MAL6-F1
#
_cell.length_a   1.000
_cell.length_b   1.000
_cell.length_c   1.000
_cell.angle_alpha   90.00
_cell.angle_beta   90.00
_cell.angle_gamma   90.00
#
_symmetry.space_group_name_H-M   'P 1'
#
loop_
_entity.id
_entity.type
_entity.pdbx_description
1 polymer ?
#
loop_
_entity_poly.entity_id
_entity_poly.type
_entity_poly.pdbx_seq_one_letter_code
_entity_poly.pdbx_strand_id
1 'polypeptide(L)'
;MIVVFISNNVKGTHFSEDGIHNIHAFNFKVNAQLDGQDYTKLQCSKLVSNIKTLHHLQSHMSSLSLITPVNYHCCPNSCICYTGDYQHFDHCPHYSKSCYDNQG
;
A
#
# COMPACT_ATOMS: atom_id res chain seq x y z
N MET A 1 4.76 -17.83 -0.56
CA MET A 1 3.48 -18.29 -1.12
C MET A 1 2.37 -17.52 -0.41
N ILE A 2 1.86 -16.45 -1.03
CA ILE A 2 0.77 -15.64 -0.45
C ILE A 2 -0.53 -16.32 -0.84
N VAL A 3 -1.28 -16.81 0.14
CA VAL A 3 -2.62 -17.39 -0.07
C VAL A 3 -3.61 -16.23 -0.08
N VAL A 4 -4.11 -15.87 -1.26
CA VAL A 4 -5.15 -14.85 -1.41
C VAL A 4 -6.51 -15.56 -1.36
N PHE A 5 -7.30 -15.31 -0.31
CA PHE A 5 -8.68 -15.78 -0.22
C PHE A 5 -9.56 -14.81 -1.02
N ILE A 6 -10.03 -15.24 -2.20
CA ILE A 6 -10.99 -14.48 -3.00
C ILE A 6 -12.41 -14.95 -2.63
N SER A 7 -13.20 -14.08 -1.99
CA SER A 7 -14.61 -14.34 -1.71
C SER A 7 -15.46 -14.21 -2.98
N ASN A 8 -16.13 -15.29 -3.39
CA ASN A 8 -16.90 -15.41 -4.65
C ASN A 8 -18.31 -14.80 -4.62
N ASN A 9 -18.52 -13.63 -4.00
CA ASN A 9 -19.85 -13.02 -3.96
C ASN A 9 -19.83 -11.52 -4.31
N VAL A 10 -19.47 -11.21 -5.56
CA VAL A 10 -19.51 -9.85 -6.10
C VAL A 10 -20.77 -9.70 -6.94
N LYS A 11 -21.82 -9.10 -6.37
CA LYS A 11 -22.88 -8.50 -7.19
C LYS A 11 -22.26 -7.33 -7.95
N GLY A 12 -22.34 -7.35 -9.28
CA GLY A 12 -21.74 -6.33 -10.14
C GLY A 12 -22.22 -4.93 -9.80
N THR A 13 -21.42 -4.18 -9.05
CA THR A 13 -21.62 -2.76 -8.82
C THR A 13 -21.16 -2.00 -10.05
N HIS A 14 -21.98 -1.11 -10.57
CA HIS A 14 -21.56 -0.14 -11.58
C HIS A 14 -20.46 0.73 -10.95
N PHE A 15 -19.20 0.55 -11.35
CA PHE A 15 -18.10 1.37 -10.86
C PHE A 15 -18.28 2.82 -11.36
N SER A 16 -17.89 3.80 -10.53
CA SER A 16 -17.79 5.19 -10.99
C SER A 16 -16.76 5.29 -12.13
N GLU A 17 -16.94 6.24 -13.04
CA GLU A 17 -15.97 6.55 -14.10
C GLU A 17 -14.55 6.76 -13.51
N ASP A 18 -14.46 7.48 -12.39
CA ASP A 18 -13.20 7.69 -11.65
C ASP A 18 -12.61 6.37 -11.14
N GLY A 19 -13.45 5.41 -10.74
CA GLY A 19 -13.03 4.10 -10.28
C GLY A 19 -12.41 3.27 -11.41
N ILE A 20 -13.05 3.27 -12.58
CA ILE A 20 -12.54 2.64 -13.79
C ILE A 20 -11.21 3.27 -14.20
N HIS A 21 -11.11 4.60 -14.18
CA HIS A 21 -9.88 5.32 -14.47
C HIS A 21 -8.73 4.93 -13.53
N ASN A 22 -9.00 4.81 -12.23
CA ASN A 22 -8.01 4.37 -11.24
C ASN A 22 -7.54 2.93 -11.48
N ILE A 23 -8.44 2.02 -11.85
CA ILE A 23 -8.10 0.64 -12.20
C ILE A 23 -7.16 0.61 -13.41
N HIS A 24 -7.46 1.38 -14.45
CA HIS A 24 -6.59 1.47 -15.64
C HIS A 24 -5.23 2.05 -15.33
N ALA A 25 -5.16 3.13 -14.55
CA ALA A 25 -3.89 3.74 -14.15
C ALA A 25 -3.03 2.76 -13.33
N PHE A 26 -3.64 2.01 -12.41
CA PHE A 26 -2.94 1.00 -11.63
C PHE A 26 -2.45 -0.17 -12.49
N ASN A 27 -3.30 -0.68 -13.40
CA ASN A 27 -2.91 -1.74 -14.33
C ASN A 27 -1.76 -1.30 -15.24
N PHE A 28 -1.79 -0.07 -15.75
CA PHE A 28 -0.69 0.49 -16.53
C PHE A 28 0.62 0.50 -15.73
N LYS A 29 0.58 1.00 -14.48
CA LYS A 29 1.73 0.99 -13.58
C LYS A 29 2.31 -0.41 -13.40
N VAL A 30 1.45 -1.42 -13.18
CA VAL A 30 1.87 -2.81 -12.95
C VAL A 30 2.47 -3.41 -14.21
N ASN A 31 1.79 -3.26 -15.36
CA ASN A 31 2.22 -3.85 -16.63
C ASN A 31 3.49 -3.20 -17.19
N ALA A 32 3.64 -1.88 -17.01
CA ALA A 32 4.84 -1.15 -17.39
C ALA A 32 5.98 -1.28 -16.36
N GLN A 33 5.78 -2.03 -15.27
CA GLN A 33 6.75 -2.26 -14.20
C GLN A 33 7.34 -0.96 -13.62
N LEU A 34 6.54 0.11 -13.57
CA LEU A 34 6.99 1.39 -13.03
C LEU A 34 7.23 1.25 -11.52
N ASP A 35 8.39 1.70 -11.07
CA ASP A 35 8.64 1.87 -9.65
C ASP A 35 7.91 3.10 -9.10
N GLY A 36 7.98 3.31 -7.78
CA GLY A 36 7.32 4.44 -7.15
C GLY A 36 7.88 5.79 -7.60
N GLN A 37 9.18 5.87 -7.90
CA GLN A 37 9.83 7.10 -8.34
C GLN A 37 9.42 7.46 -9.76
N ASP A 38 9.43 6.49 -10.68
CA ASP A 38 9.06 6.67 -12.08
C ASP A 38 7.58 7.00 -12.23
N TYR A 39 6.72 6.38 -11.42
CA TYR A 39 5.31 6.78 -11.35
C TYR A 39 5.15 8.22 -10.83
N THR A 40 5.95 8.63 -9.84
CA THR A 40 5.94 10.01 -9.34
C THR A 40 6.42 10.99 -10.41
N LYS A 41 7.48 10.66 -11.14
CA LYS A 41 7.96 11.47 -12.28
C LYS A 41 6.88 11.60 -13.36
N LEU A 42 6.20 10.51 -13.70
CA LEU A 42 5.07 10.52 -14.64
C LEU A 42 3.97 11.48 -14.17
N GLN A 43 3.59 11.40 -12.89
CA GLN A 43 2.61 12.30 -12.30
C GLN A 43 3.07 13.78 -12.36
N CYS A 44 4.34 14.06 -12.08
CA CYS A 44 4.90 15.41 -12.14
C CYS A 44 5.12 15.93 -13.57
N SER A 45 5.22 15.05 -14.57
CA SER A 45 5.54 15.41 -15.95
C SER A 45 4.46 16.25 -16.65
N LYS A 46 3.23 16.27 -16.11
CA LYS A 46 2.04 16.88 -16.72
C LYS A 46 1.67 16.33 -18.11
N LEU A 47 2.33 15.27 -18.59
CA LEU A 47 2.00 14.60 -19.85
C LEU A 47 0.63 13.91 -19.79
N VAL A 48 0.20 13.52 -18.59
CA VAL A 48 -1.11 12.94 -18.34
C VAL A 48 -1.76 13.72 -17.21
N SER A 49 -2.96 14.24 -17.46
CA SER A 49 -3.75 14.95 -16.46
C SER A 49 -4.53 13.96 -15.59
N ASN A 50 -4.87 14.40 -14.36
CA ASN A 50 -5.78 13.70 -13.45
C ASN A 50 -5.33 12.33 -12.89
N ILE A 51 -4.06 11.96 -13.06
CA ILE A 51 -3.51 10.76 -12.42
C ILE A 51 -3.42 10.94 -10.89
N LYS A 52 -4.05 10.03 -10.15
CA LYS A 52 -3.96 9.97 -8.68
C LYS A 52 -2.59 9.47 -8.22
N THR A 53 -2.23 9.79 -6.98
CA THR A 53 -0.97 9.31 -6.37
C THR A 53 -0.97 7.79 -6.26
N LEU A 54 0.22 7.18 -6.25
CA LEU A 54 0.34 5.73 -6.11
C LEU A 54 -0.34 5.23 -4.83
N HIS A 55 -0.19 5.96 -3.73
CA HIS A 55 -0.86 5.65 -2.46
C HIS A 55 -2.39 5.61 -2.59
N HIS A 56 -2.98 6.58 -3.28
CA HIS A 56 -4.42 6.60 -3.52
C HIS A 56 -4.86 5.40 -4.37
N LEU A 57 -4.12 5.07 -5.42
CA LEU A 57 -4.42 3.89 -6.24
C LEU A 57 -4.33 2.59 -5.43
N GLN A 58 -3.28 2.42 -4.62
CA GLN A 58 -3.11 1.24 -3.78
C GLN A 58 -4.23 1.10 -2.76
N SER A 59 -4.62 2.19 -2.09
CA SER A 59 -5.76 2.21 -1.16
C SER A 59 -7.06 1.83 -1.86
N HIS A 60 -7.30 2.39 -3.06
CA HIS A 60 -8.46 2.07 -3.88
C HIS A 60 -8.48 0.60 -4.32
N MET A 61 -7.34 0.04 -4.76
CA MET A 61 -7.26 -1.37 -5.11
C MET A 61 -7.44 -2.28 -3.89
N SER A 62 -6.93 -1.90 -2.72
CA SER A 62 -7.11 -2.63 -1.47
C SER A 62 -8.59 -2.73 -1.09
N SER A 63 -9.35 -1.64 -1.23
CA SER A 63 -10.79 -1.65 -0.95
C SER A 63 -11.58 -2.49 -1.96
N LEU A 64 -11.20 -2.46 -3.24
CA LEU A 64 -11.84 -3.25 -4.30
C LEU A 64 -11.55 -4.75 -4.18
N SER A 65 -10.32 -5.11 -3.80
CA SER A 65 -9.89 -6.49 -3.67
C SER A 65 -10.28 -7.15 -2.35
N LEU A 66 -10.87 -6.38 -1.43
CA LEU A 66 -11.14 -6.78 -0.04
C LEU A 66 -9.87 -7.27 0.68
N ILE A 67 -8.69 -6.84 0.22
CA ILE A 67 -7.42 -7.12 0.88
C ILE A 67 -7.29 -6.15 2.04
N THR A 68 -7.16 -6.67 3.26
CA THR A 68 -6.90 -5.87 4.45
C THR A 68 -5.41 -5.90 4.75
N PRO A 69 -4.72 -4.75 4.78
CA PRO A 69 -3.31 -4.70 5.14
C PRO A 69 -3.13 -5.07 6.62
N VAL A 70 -2.11 -5.86 6.92
CA VAL A 70 -1.68 -6.11 8.30
C VAL A 70 -0.66 -5.02 8.66
N ASN A 71 -1.01 -4.19 9.65
CA ASN A 71 -0.07 -3.19 10.15
C ASN A 71 0.93 -3.86 11.08
N TYR A 72 2.21 -3.70 10.76
CA TYR A 72 3.29 -4.15 11.62
C TYR A 72 4.01 -2.95 12.22
N HIS A 73 4.30 -3.04 13.52
CA HIS A 73 5.15 -2.06 14.17
C HIS A 73 6.58 -2.25 13.67
N CYS A 74 7.21 -1.16 13.24
CA CYS A 74 8.62 -1.14 12.89
C CYS A 74 9.33 -0.12 13.78
N CYS A 75 10.62 -0.33 14.04
CA CYS A 75 11.42 0.73 14.65
C CYS A 75 11.43 1.98 13.74
N PRO A 76 11.46 3.20 14.29
CA PRO A 76 11.54 4.43 13.51
C PRO A 76 12.70 4.49 12.49
N ASN A 77 13.81 3.82 12.79
CA ASN A 77 14.96 3.72 11.88
C ASN A 77 14.82 2.57 10.86
N SER A 78 13.68 1.87 10.82
CA SER A 78 13.43 0.67 10.00
C SER A 78 14.43 -0.49 10.19
N CYS A 79 15.14 -0.54 11.34
CA CYS A 79 16.10 -1.60 11.67
C CYS A 79 15.45 -2.98 11.83
N ILE A 80 14.23 -3.00 12.35
CA ILE A 80 13.52 -4.21 12.76
C ILE A 80 12.02 -4.01 12.59
N CYS A 81 11.34 -5.08 12.21
CA CYS A 81 9.89 -5.20 12.18
C CYS A 81 9.48 -6.12 13.33
N TYR A 82 8.66 -5.63 14.26
CA TYR A 82 8.24 -6.33 15.47
C TYR A 82 7.18 -7.38 15.12
N THR A 83 7.65 -8.50 14.57
CA THR A 83 6.85 -9.63 14.08
C THR A 83 7.51 -10.94 14.48
N GLY A 84 6.71 -12.01 14.57
CA GLY A 84 7.20 -13.33 14.95
C GLY A 84 7.92 -13.27 16.31
N ASP A 85 9.18 -13.71 16.33
CA ASP A 85 10.01 -13.76 17.54
C ASP A 85 10.26 -12.38 18.17
N TYR A 86 10.12 -11.30 17.39
CA TYR A 86 10.31 -9.93 17.86
C TYR A 86 9.00 -9.23 18.27
N GLN A 87 7.87 -9.93 18.26
CA GLN A 87 6.56 -9.36 18.57
C GLN A 87 6.47 -8.85 20.03
N HIS A 88 7.29 -9.41 20.93
CA HIS A 88 7.32 -9.04 22.35
C HIS A 88 8.34 -7.92 22.67
N PHE A 89 9.02 -7.38 21.66
CA PHE A 89 10.07 -6.39 21.89
C PHE A 89 9.46 -4.99 21.83
N ASP A 90 9.56 -4.26 22.94
CA ASP A 90 9.13 -2.86 22.99
C ASP A 90 10.22 -1.87 22.54
N HIS A 91 11.44 -2.36 22.33
CA HIS A 91 12.62 -1.56 21.98
C HIS A 91 13.45 -2.23 20.88
N CYS A 92 14.01 -1.45 19.93
CA CYS A 92 14.89 -2.02 18.89
C CYS A 92 16.21 -2.43 19.54
N PRO A 93 16.66 -3.69 19.39
CA PRO A 93 17.90 -4.17 19.99
C PRO A 93 19.15 -3.47 19.44
N HIS A 94 19.04 -2.79 18.29
CA HIS A 94 20.16 -2.09 17.65
C HIS A 94 20.33 -0.64 18.09
N TYR A 95 19.24 0.05 18.43
CA TYR A 95 19.24 1.50 18.68
C TYR A 95 18.61 1.89 20.02
N SER A 96 18.09 0.92 20.77
CA SER A 96 17.39 1.09 22.06
C SER A 96 16.25 2.12 22.02
N LYS A 97 15.69 2.40 20.83
CA LYS A 97 14.54 3.29 20.66
C LYS A 97 13.25 2.50 20.85
N SER A 98 12.25 3.11 21.50
CA SER A 98 10.91 2.55 21.67
C SER A 98 10.21 2.35 20.32
N CYS A 99 9.38 1.31 20.24
CA CYS A 99 8.48 1.07 19.11
C CYS A 99 7.22 1.97 19.14
N TYR A 100 6.95 2.61 20.27
CA TYR A 100 5.88 3.57 20.47
C TYR A 100 6.40 5.00 20.28
N ASP A 101 5.64 5.80 19.53
CA ASP A 101 5.72 7.25 19.59
C ASP A 101 5.17 7.72 20.95
N ASN A 102 5.71 8.80 21.51
CA ASN A 102 5.31 9.34 22.82
C ASN A 102 3.90 9.98 22.81
N GLN A 103 3.00 9.51 21.96
CA GLN A 103 1.59 9.90 21.92
C GLN A 103 0.82 8.80 22.64
N GLY A 104 0.67 8.97 23.96
CA GLY A 104 -0.14 8.07 24.80
C GLY A 104 -1.59 7.99 24.37
#